data_AF-A0A9E5AAE8-F1
#
_entry.id   AF-A0A9E5AAE8-F1
#
_cell.length_a   1.000
_cell.length_b   1.000
_cell.length_c   1.000
_cell.angle_alpha   90.00
_cell.angle_beta   90.00
_cell.angle_gamma   90.00
#
_symmetry.space_group_name_H-M   'P 1'
#
loop_
_entity.id
_entity.type
_entity.pdbx_description
1 polymer ?
#
loop_
_entity_poly.entity_id
_entity_poly.type
_entity_poly.pdbx_seq_one_letter_code
_entity_poly.pdbx_strand_id
1 'polypeptide(L)'
;MSRESGAAIVALFGVYDADATIIGELSYWLGARIGIRHCSLCDITHSLFKEKSEWQSCQKLLAQVHGLDFQAFHRNDAPAKVREVSNGSYPIIVSKDASGAYEIFMDNSEISSCGKSAQAFLDEIVSRLN
;
A
#
# COMPACT_ATOMS: atom_id res chain seq x y z
N MET A 1 12.26 20.65 -25.94
CA MET A 1 11.73 20.82 -24.58
C MET A 1 11.73 19.43 -23.98
N SER A 2 12.83 19.11 -23.30
CA SER A 2 13.16 17.76 -22.85
C SER A 2 12.16 17.33 -21.77
N ARG A 3 11.62 16.12 -21.89
CA ARG A 3 10.87 15.49 -20.80
C ARG A 3 11.76 15.48 -19.56
N GLU A 4 11.28 16.04 -18.47
CA GLU A 4 11.84 15.77 -17.15
C GLU A 4 11.64 14.26 -16.92
N SER A 5 12.69 13.49 -17.15
CA SER A 5 12.71 12.09 -16.72
C SER A 5 12.74 12.12 -15.20
N GLY A 6 11.56 11.99 -14.57
CA GLY A 6 11.45 11.75 -13.14
C GLY A 6 12.34 10.57 -12.76
N ALA A 7 12.99 10.64 -11.60
CA ALA A 7 13.83 9.54 -11.15
C ALA A 7 12.99 8.25 -11.02
N ALA A 8 13.57 7.11 -11.38
CA ALA A 8 12.86 5.84 -11.34
C ALA A 8 12.39 5.50 -9.92
N ILE A 9 11.17 4.99 -9.77
CA ILE A 9 10.64 4.53 -8.48
C ILE A 9 11.39 3.25 -8.09
N VAL A 10 11.90 3.20 -6.85
CA VAL A 10 12.70 2.07 -6.33
C VAL A 10 12.03 1.34 -5.17
N ALA A 11 11.05 1.96 -4.51
CA ALA A 11 10.27 1.31 -3.44
C ALA A 11 8.87 1.91 -3.33
N LEU A 12 7.93 1.08 -2.87
CA LEU A 12 6.58 1.47 -2.47
C LEU A 12 6.33 1.12 -1.00
N PHE A 13 5.69 2.05 -0.30
CA PHE A 13 5.34 1.95 1.11
C PHE A 13 3.82 2.02 1.24
N GLY A 14 3.17 0.89 1.48
CA GLY A 14 1.74 0.83 1.75
C GLY A 14 1.46 1.09 3.23
N VAL A 15 0.60 2.06 3.55
CA VAL A 15 0.20 2.35 4.92
C VAL A 15 -1.28 2.07 5.10
N TYR A 16 -1.59 1.14 6.01
CA TYR A 16 -2.96 0.80 6.39
C TYR A 16 -3.58 1.87 7.28
N ASP A 17 -4.90 2.07 7.19
CA ASP A 17 -5.67 2.82 8.20
C ASP A 17 -5.98 1.93 9.42
N ALA A 18 -4.93 1.42 10.05
CA ALA A 18 -4.99 0.57 11.25
C ALA A 18 -3.75 0.80 12.12
N ASP A 19 -3.85 0.56 13.43
CA ASP A 19 -2.73 0.61 14.37
C ASP A 19 -2.12 -0.78 14.58
N ALA A 20 -0.80 -0.86 14.77
CA ALA A 20 -0.06 -2.12 14.94
C ALA A 20 -0.51 -2.98 16.13
N THR A 21 -1.14 -2.39 17.15
CA THR A 21 -1.68 -3.13 18.31
C THR A 21 -2.89 -4.01 17.96
N ILE A 22 -3.50 -3.81 16.79
CA ILE A 22 -4.78 -4.46 16.41
C ILE A 22 -4.55 -5.88 15.85
N ILE A 23 -3.34 -6.27 15.47
CA ILE A 23 -3.07 -7.56 14.81
C ILE A 23 -2.38 -8.61 15.71
N GLY A 24 -2.07 -8.28 16.98
CA GLY A 24 -1.62 -9.28 17.96
C GLY A 24 -2.68 -10.36 18.29
N GLU A 25 -3.95 -10.06 18.04
CA GLU A 25 -5.07 -11.01 18.05
C GLU A 25 -5.72 -10.95 16.66
N LEU A 26 -5.68 -12.04 15.89
CA LEU A 26 -6.20 -12.18 14.53
C LEU A 26 -7.73 -12.04 14.43
N SER A 27 -8.26 -10.89 14.81
CA SER A 27 -9.69 -10.57 14.87
C SER A 27 -9.99 -9.33 14.04
N TYR A 28 -9.60 -9.31 12.76
CA TYR A 28 -10.16 -8.29 11.87
C TYR A 28 -11.64 -8.58 11.50
N TRP A 29 -12.26 -9.64 12.04
CA TRP A 29 -13.58 -10.09 11.57
C TRP A 29 -14.49 -10.71 12.63
N LEU A 30 -14.68 -10.04 13.77
CA LEU A 30 -15.87 -10.24 14.58
C LEU A 30 -16.56 -8.90 14.79
N GLY A 31 -17.52 -8.61 13.93
CA GLY A 31 -18.50 -7.56 14.16
C GLY A 31 -18.36 -6.37 13.22
N ALA A 32 -19.10 -6.42 12.12
CA ALA A 32 -19.80 -5.23 11.68
C ALA A 32 -20.39 -4.52 12.92
N ARG A 33 -19.96 -3.27 13.17
CA ARG A 33 -20.40 -2.35 14.25
C ARG A 33 -19.59 -2.26 15.56
N ILE A 34 -18.26 -2.13 15.52
CA ILE A 34 -17.54 -1.34 16.55
C ILE A 34 -16.41 -0.55 15.90
N GLY A 35 -16.63 0.73 15.57
CA GLY A 35 -15.61 1.79 15.46
C GLY A 35 -14.44 1.68 14.46
N ILE A 36 -14.26 0.58 13.75
CA ILE A 36 -13.12 0.37 12.84
C ILE A 36 -13.42 0.99 11.48
N ARG A 37 -12.52 1.88 11.02
CA ARG A 37 -12.58 2.49 9.69
C ARG A 37 -12.36 1.42 8.63
N HIS A 38 -13.16 1.45 7.56
CA HIS A 38 -13.00 0.55 6.43
C HIS A 38 -11.68 0.85 5.71
N CYS A 39 -10.71 -0.05 5.82
CA CYS A 39 -9.41 0.09 5.15
C CYS A 39 -9.39 -0.72 3.84
N SER A 40 -9.40 -0.04 2.70
CA SER A 40 -9.37 -0.65 1.36
C SER A 40 -8.08 -1.42 1.09
N LEU A 41 -6.93 -0.97 1.61
CA LEU A 41 -5.66 -1.69 1.47
C LEU A 41 -5.63 -3.00 2.29
N CYS A 42 -6.28 -3.03 3.47
CA CYS A 42 -6.46 -4.28 4.22
C CYS A 42 -7.29 -5.27 3.40
N ASP A 43 -8.38 -4.79 2.81
CA ASP A 43 -9.26 -5.62 1.98
C ASP A 43 -8.57 -6.20 0.74
N ILE A 44 -7.59 -5.49 0.17
CA ILE A 44 -6.78 -5.96 -0.95
C ILE A 44 -5.78 -7.03 -0.49
N THR A 45 -5.09 -6.78 0.62
CA THR A 45 -3.92 -7.56 1.04
C THR A 45 -4.25 -8.74 1.96
N HIS A 46 -5.36 -8.71 2.69
CA HIS A 46 -5.70 -9.71 3.71
C HIS A 46 -7.04 -10.41 3.46
N SER A 47 -7.09 -11.68 3.84
CA SER A 47 -8.31 -12.45 4.10
C SER A 47 -8.72 -12.33 5.57
N LEU A 48 -9.64 -13.18 6.03
CA LEU A 48 -10.14 -13.16 7.41
C LEU A 48 -9.04 -13.28 8.48
N PHE A 49 -8.01 -14.08 8.22
CA PHE A 49 -7.03 -14.45 9.27
C PHE A 49 -5.58 -14.40 8.80
N LYS A 50 -5.32 -13.95 7.57
CA LYS A 50 -3.97 -13.95 6.98
C LYS A 50 -3.91 -13.10 5.73
N GLU A 51 -2.71 -12.76 5.32
CA GLU A 51 -2.43 -12.20 4.00
C GLU A 51 -2.94 -13.12 2.88
N LYS A 52 -3.44 -12.52 1.80
CA LYS A 52 -3.90 -13.25 0.61
C LYS A 52 -2.71 -13.82 -0.16
N SER A 53 -2.83 -15.08 -0.59
CA SER A 53 -1.86 -15.73 -1.47
C SER A 53 -1.70 -15.01 -2.82
N GLU A 54 -2.79 -14.42 -3.31
CA GLU A 54 -2.82 -13.61 -4.52
C GLU A 54 -1.95 -12.37 -4.36
N TRP A 55 -2.05 -11.69 -3.21
CA TRP A 55 -1.24 -10.52 -2.91
C TRP A 55 0.25 -10.88 -2.77
N GLN A 56 0.56 -11.98 -2.08
CA GLN A 56 1.93 -12.50 -2.00
C GLN A 56 2.54 -12.79 -3.38
N SER A 57 1.72 -13.26 -4.33
CA SER A 57 2.14 -13.50 -5.70
C SER A 57 2.40 -12.20 -6.45
N CYS A 58 1.56 -11.17 -6.23
CA CYS A 58 1.76 -9.83 -6.77
C CYS A 58 3.05 -9.19 -6.25
N GLN A 59 3.33 -9.27 -4.94
CA GLN A 59 4.57 -8.75 -4.36
C GLN A 59 5.81 -9.42 -4.96
N LYS A 60 5.77 -10.74 -5.17
CA LYS A 60 6.86 -11.45 -5.86
C LYS A 60 7.05 -10.94 -7.28
N LEU A 61 5.96 -10.68 -8.01
CA LEU A 61 6.03 -10.12 -9.37
C LEU A 61 6.66 -8.72 -9.36
N LEU A 62 6.24 -7.84 -8.46
CA LEU A 62 6.82 -6.50 -8.30
C LEU A 62 8.34 -6.58 -8.08
N ALA A 63 8.77 -7.44 -7.14
CA ALA A 63 10.19 -7.61 -6.83
C ALA A 63 10.97 -8.22 -8.01
N GLN A 64 10.46 -9.28 -8.65
CA GLN A 64 11.20 -10.05 -9.66
C GLN A 64 11.19 -9.41 -11.05
N VAL A 65 10.09 -8.78 -11.45
CA VAL A 65 9.91 -8.23 -12.81
C VAL A 65 10.21 -6.75 -12.86
N HIS A 66 9.78 -6.01 -11.84
CA HIS A 66 9.92 -4.54 -11.80
C HIS A 66 11.07 -4.07 -10.90
N GLY A 67 11.75 -4.98 -10.20
CA GLY A 67 12.80 -4.63 -9.25
C GLY A 67 12.29 -3.75 -8.11
N LEU A 68 10.98 -3.78 -7.84
CA LEU A 68 10.31 -2.85 -6.95
C LEU A 68 10.02 -3.52 -5.61
N ASP A 69 10.60 -2.97 -4.55
CA ASP A 69 10.34 -3.40 -3.19
C ASP A 69 9.02 -2.81 -2.68
N PHE A 70 8.13 -3.65 -2.15
CA PHE A 70 6.87 -3.23 -1.55
C PHE A 70 6.86 -3.60 -0.07
N GLN A 71 6.79 -2.58 0.78
CA GLN A 71 6.74 -2.72 2.23
C GLN A 71 5.42 -2.16 2.78
N ALA A 72 4.78 -2.90 3.66
CA ALA A 72 3.51 -2.49 4.27
C ALA A 72 3.68 -2.17 5.75
N PHE A 73 2.97 -1.14 6.21
CA PHE A 73 3.07 -0.56 7.54
C PHE A 73 1.67 -0.22 8.08
N HIS A 74 1.50 -0.29 9.40
CA HIS A 74 0.44 0.42 10.09
C HIS A 74 0.77 1.91 10.18
N ARG A 75 -0.25 2.75 10.37
CA ARG A 75 -0.04 4.20 10.42
C ARG A 75 0.94 4.66 11.50
N ASN A 76 1.06 3.91 12.60
CA ASN A 76 1.93 4.23 13.74
C ASN A 76 3.33 3.57 13.67
N ASP A 77 3.54 2.58 12.81
CA ASP A 77 4.85 1.93 12.62
C ASP A 77 5.56 2.39 11.31
N ALA A 78 4.84 3.10 10.44
CA ALA A 78 5.38 3.63 9.20
C ALA A 78 6.59 4.56 9.43
N PRO A 79 7.63 4.51 8.56
CA PRO A 79 8.79 5.38 8.65
C PRO A 79 8.42 6.87 8.71
N ALA A 80 9.21 7.69 9.41
CA ALA A 80 8.89 9.10 9.63
C ALA A 80 8.61 9.87 8.34
N LYS A 81 9.40 9.64 7.27
CA LYS A 81 9.20 10.26 5.96
C LYS A 81 7.93 9.80 5.25
N VAL A 82 7.57 8.51 5.38
CA VAL A 82 6.31 7.99 4.85
C VAL A 82 5.14 8.67 5.57
N ARG A 83 5.18 8.76 6.91
CA ARG A 83 4.13 9.43 7.70
C ARG A 83 3.98 10.91 7.39
N GLU A 84 5.10 11.61 7.18
CA GLU A 84 5.13 13.02 6.76
C GLU A 84 4.38 13.22 5.43
N VAL A 85 4.67 12.37 4.43
CA VAL A 85 3.99 12.40 3.13
C VAL A 85 2.53 11.96 3.22
N SER A 86 2.22 10.95 4.04
CA SER A 86 0.84 10.49 4.27
C SER A 86 -0.05 11.59 4.87
N ASN A 87 0.51 12.47 5.72
CA ASN A 87 -0.18 13.59 6.34
C ASN A 87 -1.55 13.22 6.96
N GLY A 88 -1.64 12.05 7.59
CA GLY A 88 -2.87 11.54 8.20
C GLY A 88 -3.92 10.98 7.23
N SER A 89 -3.63 10.98 5.92
CA SER A 89 -4.48 10.34 4.90
C SER A 89 -4.15 8.87 4.82
N TYR A 90 -5.12 8.02 5.17
CA TYR A 90 -4.98 6.57 5.13
C TYR A 90 -6.25 5.89 4.58
N PRO A 91 -6.13 4.69 4.00
CA PRO A 91 -4.88 4.08 3.54
C PRO A 91 -4.23 4.88 2.41
N ILE A 92 -2.92 4.68 2.22
CA ILE A 92 -2.13 5.41 1.21
C ILE A 92 -0.93 4.57 0.75
N ILE A 93 -0.51 4.75 -0.50
CA ILE A 93 0.77 4.24 -1.00
C ILE A 93 1.70 5.43 -1.23
N VAL A 94 2.90 5.35 -0.67
CA VAL A 94 3.97 6.34 -0.87
C VAL A 94 5.07 5.70 -1.71
N SER A 95 5.53 6.39 -2.75
CA SER A 95 6.70 5.98 -3.53
C SER A 95 7.98 6.55 -2.93
N LYS A 96 9.10 5.89 -3.20
CA LYS A 96 10.43 6.46 -3.12
C LYS A 96 11.12 6.30 -4.45
N ASP A 97 11.68 7.39 -4.97
CA ASP A 97 12.47 7.35 -6.20
C ASP A 97 13.97 7.15 -5.97
N ALA A 98 14.72 6.95 -7.04
CA ALA A 98 16.17 6.76 -7.02
C ALA A 98 16.94 8.01 -6.55
N SER A 99 16.33 9.18 -6.55
CA SER A 99 16.90 10.41 -5.97
C SER A 99 16.70 10.48 -4.45
N GLY A 100 15.81 9.66 -3.91
CA GLY A 100 15.45 9.62 -2.50
C GLY A 100 14.24 10.48 -2.13
N ALA A 101 13.53 11.03 -3.12
CA ALA A 101 12.29 11.76 -2.90
C ALA A 101 11.16 10.79 -2.54
N TYR A 102 10.24 11.25 -1.69
CA TYR A 102 9.04 10.50 -1.30
C TYR A 102 7.79 11.27 -1.72
N GLU A 103 6.87 10.60 -2.38
CA GLU A 103 5.65 11.23 -2.91
C GLU A 103 4.43 10.31 -2.73
N ILE A 104 3.23 10.89 -2.78
CA ILE A 104 2.00 10.10 -2.80
C ILE A 104 1.95 9.38 -4.15
N PHE A 105 1.91 8.06 -4.10
CA PHE A 105 1.81 7.20 -5.28
C PHE A 105 0.36 6.81 -5.56
N MET A 106 -0.41 6.49 -4.52
CA MET A 106 -1.85 6.28 -4.60
C MET A 106 -2.54 6.74 -3.31
N ASP A 107 -3.65 7.46 -3.45
CA ASP A 107 -4.53 7.83 -2.35
C ASP A 107 -5.60 6.76 -2.07
N ASN A 108 -6.41 6.99 -1.02
CA ASN A 108 -7.46 6.05 -0.64
C ASN A 108 -8.51 5.81 -1.73
N SER A 109 -8.85 6.83 -2.53
CA SER A 109 -9.85 6.69 -3.59
C SER A 109 -9.35 5.79 -4.71
N GLU A 110 -8.07 5.92 -5.08
CA GLU A 110 -7.40 5.11 -6.08
C GLU A 110 -7.26 3.66 -5.60
N ILE A 111 -6.82 3.46 -4.36
CA ILE A 111 -6.76 2.12 -3.73
C ILE A 111 -8.16 1.48 -3.68
N SER A 112 -9.19 2.25 -3.30
CA SER A 112 -10.56 1.75 -3.21
C SER A 112 -11.12 1.32 -4.57
N SER A 113 -10.73 2.00 -5.65
CA SER A 113 -11.16 1.67 -7.02
C SER A 113 -10.64 0.31 -7.51
N CYS A 114 -9.57 -0.21 -6.91
CA CYS A 114 -9.03 -1.54 -7.20
C CYS A 114 -9.94 -2.69 -6.68
N GLY A 115 -11.02 -2.38 -5.95
CA GLY A 115 -12.11 -3.32 -5.71
C GLY A 115 -11.70 -4.60 -4.97
N LYS A 116 -11.00 -4.47 -3.84
CA LYS A 116 -10.48 -5.59 -3.00
C LYS A 116 -9.62 -6.61 -3.77
N SER A 117 -9.24 -6.32 -5.01
CA SER A 117 -8.52 -7.23 -5.91
C SER A 117 -7.03 -6.94 -5.87
N ALA A 118 -6.23 -7.95 -5.49
CA ALA A 118 -4.78 -7.87 -5.54
C ALA A 118 -4.26 -7.67 -6.97
N GLN A 119 -4.91 -8.30 -7.96
CA GLN A 119 -4.51 -8.17 -9.36
C GLN A 119 -4.79 -6.77 -9.90
N ALA A 120 -5.98 -6.20 -9.64
CA ALA A 120 -6.29 -4.84 -10.10
C ALA A 120 -5.36 -3.80 -9.47
N PHE A 121 -5.00 -4.00 -8.20
CA PHE A 121 -4.03 -3.16 -7.50
C PHE A 121 -2.62 -3.27 -8.11
N LEU A 122 -2.18 -4.48 -8.45
CA LEU A 122 -0.91 -4.70 -9.15
C LEU A 122 -0.91 -4.03 -10.54
N ASP A 123 -1.98 -4.21 -11.32
CA ASP A 123 -2.11 -3.63 -12.66
C ASP A 123 -2.03 -2.09 -12.60
N GLU A 124 -2.64 -1.49 -11.58
CA GLU A 124 -2.58 -0.05 -11.34
C GLU A 124 -1.20 0.42 -10.88
N ILE A 125 -0.49 -0.35 -10.05
CA ILE A 125 0.91 -0.05 -9.73
C ILE A 125 1.73 -0.03 -11.02
N VAL A 126 1.63 -1.09 -11.82
CA VAL A 126 2.43 -1.25 -13.04
C VAL A 126 2.09 -0.18 -14.09
N SER A 127 0.83 0.23 -14.19
CA SER A 127 0.41 1.29 -15.13
C SER A 127 1.11 2.63 -14.85
N ARG A 128 1.39 2.94 -13.57
CA ARG A 128 2.06 4.16 -13.11
C ARG A 128 3.60 4.10 -13.18
N LEU A 129 4.20 2.92 -13.36
CA LEU A 129 5.64 2.77 -13.50
C LEU A 129 6.15 3.03 -14.93
N ASN A 130 5.26 3.05 -15.92
CA ASN A 130 5.57 3.25 -17.35
C ASN A 130 5.36 4.69 -17.80
#